data_AF-A0A2H1WKN3-F1
#
_entry.id   AF-A0A2H1WKN3-F1
#
_cell.length_a   1.000
_cell.length_b   1.000
_cell.length_c   1.000
_cell.angle_alpha   90.00
_cell.angle_beta   90.00
_cell.angle_gamma   90.00
#
_symmetry.space_group_name_H-M   'P 1'
#
loop_
_entity.id
_entity.type
_entity.pdbx_description
1 polymer ?
#
loop_
_entity_poly.entity_id
_entity_poly.type
_entity_poly.pdbx_seq_one_letter_code
_entity_poly.pdbx_strand_id
1 'polypeptide(L)'
;MSYRDLRNFSEAMRVLGFPKPISLESFRTPNWDLMEECLRWLAARVEPDAELGGGKQTVEQRVALVTHAIALFHSRANIKLNGKRVYGADGWAVRELLKVAAMLRAALDAPAADDHHHDSSPLSYDFTSRLGEIKQARALATDITAQGAFLYDLLAKEAENKEQREQALSRPLDMSGMEGSLRRALEAVAAQVAAARDHIDNVAASEAALDAKLERKRAELVRAEKRLHTVQKIKPAYQGELTALETEIEQLWDQYVLRYRCVEALKHQLSVLESAQAEVGTSSNLFCIQHVFTFTC
;
A
#
# COMPACT_ATOMS: atom_id res chain seq x y z
N MET A 1 18.31 -23.39 21.29
CA MET A 1 18.93 -24.21 20.22
C MET A 1 17.83 -25.05 19.58
N SER A 2 17.64 -24.99 18.27
CA SER A 2 16.84 -26.02 17.59
C SER A 2 17.77 -27.19 17.30
N TYR A 3 17.47 -28.38 17.85
CA TYR A 3 18.20 -29.63 17.56
C TYR A 3 18.38 -29.87 16.05
N ARG A 4 17.44 -29.36 15.25
CA ARG A 4 17.46 -29.37 13.79
C ARG A 4 18.66 -28.64 13.18
N ASP A 5 19.05 -27.48 13.70
CA ASP A 5 20.12 -26.66 13.11
C ASP A 5 21.49 -27.33 13.26
N LEU A 6 21.75 -27.93 14.43
CA LEU A 6 23.00 -28.65 14.69
C LEU A 6 23.09 -29.96 13.91
N ARG A 7 21.97 -30.68 13.77
CA ARG A 7 21.90 -31.85 12.89
C ARG A 7 22.19 -31.47 11.43
N ASN A 8 21.52 -30.44 10.92
CA ASN A 8 21.71 -29.97 9.56
C ASN A 8 23.16 -29.50 9.31
N PHE A 9 23.77 -28.82 10.28
CA PHE A 9 25.16 -28.39 10.20
C PHE A 9 26.13 -29.58 10.21
N SER A 10 25.94 -30.54 11.13
CA SER A 10 26.76 -31.76 11.17
C SER A 10 26.65 -32.57 9.87
N GLU A 11 25.45 -32.71 9.31
CA GLU A 11 25.24 -33.36 8.02
C GLU A 11 25.89 -32.58 6.87
N ALA A 12 25.72 -31.26 6.81
CA ALA A 12 26.32 -30.42 5.76
C ALA A 12 27.86 -30.48 5.81
N MET A 13 28.45 -30.34 6.98
CA MET A 13 29.91 -30.44 7.16
C MET A 13 30.44 -31.82 6.77
N ARG A 14 29.70 -32.90 7.06
CA ARG A 14 30.07 -34.25 6.62
C ARG A 14 30.05 -34.38 5.08
N VAL A 15 28.99 -33.90 4.43
CA VAL A 15 28.87 -33.94 2.95
C VAL A 15 29.99 -33.13 2.29
N LEU A 16 30.34 -31.98 2.85
CA LEU A 16 31.44 -31.14 2.37
C LEU A 16 32.84 -31.76 2.62
N GLY A 17 32.92 -32.85 3.39
CA GLY A 17 34.17 -33.54 3.70
C GLY A 17 34.97 -32.93 4.85
N PHE A 18 34.30 -32.35 5.85
CA PHE A 18 34.97 -31.89 7.07
C PHE A 18 35.57 -33.10 7.83
N PRO A 19 36.86 -33.06 8.22
CA PRO A 19 37.59 -34.25 8.66
C PRO A 19 37.16 -34.80 10.03
N LYS A 20 36.54 -33.98 10.90
CA LYS A 20 36.17 -34.39 12.26
C LYS A 20 34.64 -34.56 12.40
N PRO A 21 34.15 -35.63 13.03
CA PRO A 21 32.72 -35.78 13.28
C PRO A 21 32.24 -34.74 14.29
N ILE A 22 31.20 -33.98 13.93
CA ILE A 22 30.55 -33.01 14.83
C ILE A 22 29.42 -33.70 15.57
N SER A 23 29.57 -33.87 16.89
CA SER A 23 28.52 -34.45 17.75
C SER A 23 27.37 -33.47 17.94
N LEU A 24 26.16 -34.02 18.15
CA LEU A 24 24.96 -33.24 18.46
C LEU A 24 25.00 -32.60 19.86
N GLU A 25 26.03 -32.89 20.65
CA GLU A 25 26.26 -32.27 21.96
C GLU A 25 27.36 -31.22 21.93
N SER A 26 28.14 -31.12 20.84
CA SER A 26 29.38 -30.33 20.78
C SER A 26 29.21 -28.82 21.02
N PHE A 27 28.01 -28.27 20.79
CA PHE A 27 27.70 -26.84 20.94
C PHE A 27 26.60 -26.56 21.97
N ARG A 28 26.31 -27.53 22.85
CA ARG A 28 25.41 -27.27 24.01
C ARG A 28 26.03 -26.28 24.99
N THR A 29 27.34 -26.31 25.12
CA THR A 29 28.16 -25.31 25.80
C THR A 29 29.12 -24.67 24.80
N PRO A 30 29.67 -23.47 25.09
CA PRO A 30 30.64 -22.81 24.22
C PRO A 30 31.85 -23.72 23.93
N ASN A 31 32.06 -24.04 22.65
CA ASN A 31 33.12 -24.93 22.18
C ASN A 31 34.00 -24.22 21.15
N TRP A 32 35.01 -23.52 21.66
CA TRP A 32 35.94 -22.74 20.84
C TRP A 32 36.92 -23.59 20.04
N ASP A 33 37.28 -24.77 20.54
CA ASP A 33 38.13 -25.72 19.83
C ASP A 33 37.51 -26.11 18.49
N LEU A 34 36.23 -26.50 18.52
CA LEU A 34 35.52 -26.91 17.31
C LEU A 34 35.13 -25.71 16.44
N MET A 35 34.79 -24.56 17.05
CA MET A 35 34.46 -23.33 16.34
C MET A 35 35.62 -22.85 15.46
N GLU A 36 36.83 -22.78 16.02
CA GLU A 36 38.03 -22.33 15.31
C GLU A 36 38.34 -23.23 14.11
N GLU A 37 38.26 -24.56 14.31
CA GLU A 37 38.49 -25.52 13.24
C GLU A 37 37.43 -25.44 12.14
N CYS A 38 36.15 -25.29 12.50
CA CYS A 38 35.07 -25.13 11.53
C CYS A 38 35.24 -23.84 10.71
N LEU A 39 35.57 -22.72 11.36
CA LEU A 39 35.76 -21.42 10.70
C LEU A 39 36.91 -21.46 9.70
N ARG A 40 38.09 -21.96 10.11
CA ARG A 40 39.25 -22.06 9.22
C ARG A 40 38.97 -22.98 8.05
N TRP A 41 38.35 -24.12 8.32
CA TRP A 41 38.06 -25.08 7.28
C TRP A 41 37.04 -24.54 6.27
N LEU A 42 35.97 -23.88 6.74
CA LEU A 42 35.00 -23.23 5.85
C LEU A 42 35.61 -22.07 5.07
N ALA A 43 36.51 -21.29 5.67
CA ALA A 43 37.22 -20.21 4.98
C ALA A 43 38.10 -20.77 3.85
N ALA A 44 38.86 -21.83 4.11
CA ALA A 44 39.69 -22.49 3.10
C ALA A 44 38.89 -23.09 1.93
N ARG A 45 37.62 -23.46 2.16
CA ARG A 45 36.71 -23.93 1.10
C ARG A 45 36.14 -22.79 0.25
N VAL A 46 36.01 -21.60 0.81
CA VAL A 46 35.55 -20.40 0.10
C VAL A 46 36.71 -19.75 -0.67
N GLU A 47 37.88 -19.70 -0.07
CA GLU A 47 39.10 -19.17 -0.67
C GLU A 47 40.31 -20.01 -0.23
N PRO A 48 40.98 -20.73 -1.15
CA PRO A 48 42.08 -21.64 -0.79
C PRO A 48 43.24 -20.98 -0.04
N ASP A 49 43.53 -19.71 -0.33
CA ASP A 49 44.64 -18.94 0.27
C ASP A 49 44.20 -18.14 1.51
N ALA A 50 43.00 -18.41 2.04
CA ALA A 50 42.45 -17.70 3.19
C ALA A 50 43.16 -18.04 4.50
N GLU A 51 43.94 -17.09 5.03
CA GLU A 51 44.48 -17.18 6.39
C GLU A 51 43.65 -16.33 7.37
N LEU A 52 42.91 -17.01 8.25
CA LEU A 52 42.21 -16.33 9.34
C LEU A 52 43.19 -16.04 10.49
N GLY A 53 43.61 -14.78 10.61
CA GLY A 53 44.44 -14.33 11.74
C GLY A 53 43.70 -14.42 13.08
N GLY A 54 44.39 -14.83 14.14
CA GLY A 54 43.82 -15.05 15.48
C GLY A 54 43.82 -16.52 15.90
N GLY A 55 43.02 -16.87 16.91
CA GLY A 55 42.97 -18.24 17.46
C GLY A 55 42.10 -18.38 18.71
N LYS A 56 42.13 -19.56 19.34
CA LYS A 56 41.26 -19.88 20.49
C LYS A 56 41.82 -19.59 21.89
N GLN A 57 43.12 -19.30 22.02
CA GLN A 57 43.78 -19.32 23.33
C GLN A 57 43.44 -18.08 24.18
N THR A 58 43.44 -16.89 23.57
CA THR A 58 43.12 -15.63 24.26
C THR A 58 41.86 -14.99 23.72
N VAL A 59 41.30 -14.04 24.48
CA VAL A 59 40.11 -13.28 24.08
C VAL A 59 40.40 -12.44 22.83
N GLU A 60 41.56 -11.80 22.78
CA GLU A 60 42.01 -10.96 21.66
C GLU A 60 42.15 -11.80 20.39
N GLN A 61 42.74 -13.00 20.53
CA GLN A 61 42.87 -13.95 19.43
C GLN A 61 41.51 -14.42 18.89
N ARG A 62 40.53 -14.65 19.77
CA ARG A 62 39.17 -15.05 19.38
C ARG A 62 38.44 -13.93 18.66
N VAL A 63 38.57 -12.70 19.14
CA VAL A 63 37.99 -11.51 18.49
C VAL A 63 38.61 -11.31 17.11
N ALA A 64 39.93 -11.43 16.99
CA ALA A 64 40.63 -11.33 15.70
C ALA A 64 40.14 -12.41 14.71
N LEU A 65 40.04 -13.66 15.15
CA LEU A 65 39.58 -14.78 14.32
C LEU A 65 38.16 -14.54 13.78
N VAL A 66 37.24 -14.14 14.66
CA VAL A 66 35.84 -13.87 14.27
C VAL A 66 35.75 -12.66 13.34
N THR A 67 36.51 -11.60 13.61
CA THR A 67 36.50 -10.38 12.78
C THR A 67 36.99 -10.66 11.37
N HIS A 68 38.12 -11.38 11.23
CA HIS A 68 38.65 -11.78 9.93
C HIS A 68 37.69 -12.72 9.20
N ALA A 69 37.10 -13.70 9.89
CA ALA A 69 36.13 -14.61 9.28
C ALA A 69 34.91 -13.86 8.72
N ILE A 70 34.36 -12.90 9.46
CA ILE A 70 33.22 -12.11 8.98
C ILE A 70 33.59 -11.28 7.74
N ALA A 71 34.75 -10.62 7.76
CA ALA A 71 35.23 -9.83 6.63
C ALA A 71 35.43 -10.70 5.37
N LEU A 72 35.98 -11.90 5.55
CA LEU A 72 36.18 -12.86 4.46
C LEU A 72 34.86 -13.37 3.89
N PHE A 73 33.96 -13.87 4.72
CA PHE A 73 32.68 -14.41 4.23
C PHE A 73 31.79 -13.32 3.63
N HIS A 74 31.90 -12.07 4.11
CA HIS A 74 31.21 -10.96 3.47
C HIS A 74 31.81 -10.61 2.11
N SER A 75 33.14 -10.52 2.00
CA SER A 75 33.79 -10.12 0.75
C SER A 75 33.77 -11.20 -0.34
N ARG A 76 33.99 -12.47 0.03
CA ARG A 76 34.16 -13.57 -0.93
C ARG A 76 32.90 -14.39 -1.18
N ALA A 77 32.04 -14.52 -0.17
CA ALA A 77 30.81 -15.29 -0.28
C ALA A 77 29.53 -14.42 -0.24
N ASN A 78 29.66 -13.11 -0.03
CA ASN A 78 28.53 -12.21 0.21
C ASN A 78 27.58 -12.67 1.35
N ILE A 79 28.15 -13.35 2.36
CA ILE A 79 27.40 -13.87 3.52
C ILE A 79 27.67 -12.98 4.73
N LYS A 80 26.63 -12.33 5.24
CA LYS A 80 26.70 -11.54 6.48
C LYS A 80 26.47 -12.42 7.70
N LEU A 81 27.51 -12.60 8.50
CA LEU A 81 27.48 -13.32 9.77
C LEU A 81 27.33 -12.36 10.97
N ASN A 82 26.63 -12.80 12.01
CA ASN A 82 26.56 -12.06 13.27
C ASN A 82 27.74 -12.41 14.18
N GLY A 83 28.74 -11.52 14.28
CA GLY A 83 29.96 -11.77 15.05
C GLY A 83 29.76 -12.04 16.53
N LYS A 84 28.76 -11.44 17.18
CA LYS A 84 28.45 -11.74 18.59
C LYS A 84 28.02 -13.19 18.77
N ARG A 85 27.25 -13.72 17.81
CA ARG A 85 26.81 -15.13 17.84
C ARG A 85 27.94 -16.08 17.50
N VAL A 86 28.75 -15.76 16.49
CA VAL A 86 29.93 -16.58 16.13
C VAL A 86 30.89 -16.67 17.33
N TYR A 87 31.16 -15.54 18.00
CA TYR A 87 31.99 -15.49 19.20
C TYR A 87 31.38 -16.25 20.40
N GLY A 88 30.05 -16.38 20.47
CA GLY A 88 29.40 -17.19 21.51
C GLY A 88 29.83 -18.66 21.49
N ALA A 89 30.32 -19.16 20.35
CA ALA A 89 30.78 -20.53 20.15
C ALA A 89 29.79 -21.61 20.63
N ASP A 90 28.50 -21.29 20.65
CA ASP A 90 27.40 -22.13 21.12
C ASP A 90 26.43 -22.45 19.98
N GLY A 91 25.25 -22.99 20.29
CA GLY A 91 24.24 -23.32 19.28
C GLY A 91 23.79 -22.14 18.39
N TRP A 92 23.97 -20.88 18.81
CA TRP A 92 23.67 -19.74 17.94
C TRP A 92 24.76 -19.50 16.90
N ALA A 93 26.01 -19.81 17.25
CA ALA A 93 27.13 -19.75 16.32
C ALA A 93 26.96 -20.77 15.19
N VAL A 94 26.48 -21.97 15.51
CA VAL A 94 26.16 -23.03 14.54
C VAL A 94 25.20 -22.55 13.45
N ARG A 95 24.19 -21.77 13.83
CA ARG A 95 23.23 -21.22 12.85
C ARG A 95 23.86 -20.21 11.90
N GLU A 96 24.87 -19.48 12.36
CA GLU A 96 25.63 -18.57 11.51
C GLU A 96 26.57 -19.36 10.59
N LEU A 97 27.29 -20.37 11.11
CA LEU A 97 28.15 -21.25 10.29
C LEU A 97 27.37 -22.05 9.25
N LEU A 98 26.14 -22.48 9.59
CA LEU A 98 25.27 -23.23 8.68
C LEU A 98 24.94 -22.43 7.41
N LYS A 99 24.92 -21.09 7.46
CA LYS A 99 24.72 -20.27 6.25
C LYS A 99 25.82 -20.51 5.22
N VAL A 100 27.07 -20.56 5.69
CA VAL A 100 28.25 -20.80 4.85
C VAL A 100 28.27 -22.25 4.37
N ALA A 101 28.05 -23.21 5.28
CA ALA A 101 28.03 -24.62 4.93
C ALA A 101 26.89 -24.96 3.94
N ALA A 102 25.70 -24.38 4.10
CA ALA A 102 24.58 -24.58 3.19
C ALA A 102 24.87 -24.01 1.80
N MET A 103 25.51 -22.84 1.71
CA MET A 103 25.94 -22.27 0.43
C MET A 103 26.94 -23.19 -0.29
N LEU A 104 27.99 -23.63 0.42
CA LEU A 104 28.99 -24.54 -0.16
C LEU A 104 28.37 -25.88 -0.57
N ARG A 105 27.41 -26.38 0.20
CA ARG A 105 26.70 -27.63 -0.13
C ARG A 105 25.83 -27.47 -1.37
N ALA A 106 25.10 -26.35 -1.48
CA ALA A 106 24.32 -26.05 -2.67
C ALA A 106 25.21 -25.95 -3.92
N ALA A 107 26.44 -25.47 -3.79
CA ALA A 107 27.42 -25.45 -4.87
C ALA A 107 27.93 -26.85 -5.27
N LEU A 108 27.96 -27.82 -4.33
CA LEU A 108 28.28 -29.22 -4.65
C LEU A 108 27.12 -29.95 -5.34
N ASP A 109 25.89 -29.64 -4.96
CA ASP A 109 24.68 -30.24 -5.56
C ASP A 109 24.33 -29.62 -6.93
N ALA A 110 24.99 -28.50 -7.30
CA ALA A 110 24.90 -27.97 -8.64
C ALA A 110 25.55 -28.97 -9.61
N PRO A 111 24.83 -29.45 -10.64
CA PRO A 111 25.41 -30.36 -11.62
C PRO A 111 26.67 -29.72 -12.20
N ALA A 112 27.76 -30.49 -12.26
CA ALA A 112 28.97 -30.09 -12.96
C ALA A 112 28.53 -29.59 -14.35
N ALA A 113 28.94 -28.37 -14.70
CA ALA A 113 28.59 -27.75 -15.97
C ALA A 113 29.29 -28.49 -17.11
N ASP A 114 28.74 -29.64 -17.47
CA ASP A 114 29.03 -30.43 -18.67
C ASP A 114 27.85 -31.39 -18.87
N ASP A 115 26.77 -30.89 -19.44
CA ASP A 115 26.38 -31.21 -20.82
C ASP A 115 25.05 -30.51 -21.12
N HIS A 116 24.90 -30.09 -22.38
CA HIS A 116 23.69 -29.46 -22.91
C HIS A 116 22.48 -30.41 -22.86
N HIS A 117 21.81 -30.53 -21.71
CA HIS A 117 20.43 -30.96 -21.66
C HIS A 117 19.52 -29.73 -21.65
N HIS A 118 18.94 -29.46 -22.82
CA HIS A 118 17.70 -28.73 -22.97
C HIS A 118 16.62 -29.38 -22.10
N ASP A 119 16.60 -29.07 -20.81
CA ASP A 119 15.41 -29.28 -20.01
C ASP A 119 14.52 -28.05 -20.21
N SER A 120 13.55 -28.20 -21.10
CA SER A 120 12.41 -27.30 -21.27
C SER A 120 11.48 -27.41 -20.06
N SER A 121 12.03 -27.24 -18.86
CA SER A 121 11.27 -26.85 -17.68
C SER A 121 11.23 -25.33 -17.71
N PRO A 122 10.05 -24.68 -17.74
CA PRO A 122 10.01 -23.24 -17.57
C PRO A 122 10.60 -22.97 -16.20
N LEU A 123 11.82 -22.42 -16.17
CA LEU A 123 12.35 -21.76 -15.00
C LEU A 123 11.29 -20.73 -14.62
N SER A 124 10.43 -21.07 -13.67
CA SER A 124 9.60 -20.10 -12.98
C SER A 124 10.54 -19.29 -12.09
N TYR A 125 11.36 -18.47 -12.75
CA TYR A 125 11.93 -17.31 -12.10
C TYR A 125 10.74 -16.55 -11.57
N ASP A 126 10.57 -16.59 -10.25
CA ASP A 126 9.57 -15.81 -9.53
C ASP A 126 9.95 -14.34 -9.68
N PHE A 127 9.67 -13.80 -10.86
CA PHE A 127 9.93 -12.42 -11.27
C PHE A 127 9.20 -11.46 -10.33
N THR A 128 8.07 -11.91 -9.78
CA THR A 128 7.28 -11.23 -8.76
C THR A 128 8.07 -11.00 -7.46
N SER A 129 8.89 -11.96 -7.01
CA SER A 129 9.71 -11.80 -5.80
C SER A 129 10.86 -10.78 -5.96
N ARG A 130 11.42 -10.65 -7.17
CA ARG A 130 12.57 -9.75 -7.47
C ARG A 130 12.20 -8.49 -8.25
N LEU A 131 10.92 -8.29 -8.55
CA LEU A 131 10.43 -7.12 -9.29
C LEU A 131 10.79 -5.81 -8.59
N GLY A 132 10.78 -5.81 -7.26
CA GLY A 132 11.22 -4.67 -6.44
C GLY A 132 12.70 -4.34 -6.65
N GLU A 133 13.57 -5.35 -6.62
CA GLU A 133 15.02 -5.21 -6.84
C GLU A 133 15.31 -4.71 -8.26
N ILE A 134 14.61 -5.22 -9.27
CA ILE A 134 14.76 -4.78 -10.66
C ILE A 134 14.31 -3.33 -10.84
N LYS A 135 13.19 -2.92 -10.22
CA LYS A 135 12.73 -1.53 -10.24
C LYS A 135 13.73 -0.60 -9.56
N GLN A 136 14.26 -1.02 -8.41
CA GLN A 136 15.28 -0.26 -7.68
C GLN A 136 16.58 -0.14 -8.50
N ALA A 137 17.04 -1.22 -9.12
CA ALA A 137 18.23 -1.21 -9.97
C ALA A 137 18.06 -0.26 -11.17
N ARG A 138 16.88 -0.22 -11.78
CA ARG A 138 16.57 0.71 -12.88
C ARG A 138 16.54 2.16 -12.43
N ALA A 139 15.97 2.44 -11.25
CA ALA A 139 15.99 3.78 -10.66
C ALA A 139 17.43 4.24 -10.40
N LEU A 140 18.24 3.39 -9.75
CA LEU A 140 19.65 3.67 -9.48
C LEU A 140 20.46 3.88 -10.77
N ALA A 141 20.21 3.10 -11.83
CA ALA A 141 20.88 3.31 -13.11
C ALA A 141 20.54 4.68 -13.74
N THR A 142 19.29 5.13 -13.56
CA THR A 142 18.85 6.45 -14.02
C THR A 142 19.52 7.55 -13.20
N ASP A 143 19.58 7.39 -11.88
CA ASP A 143 20.26 8.32 -10.97
C ASP A 143 21.76 8.40 -11.23
N ILE A 144 22.44 7.28 -11.47
CA ILE A 144 23.85 7.24 -11.87
C ILE A 144 24.07 8.02 -13.16
N THR A 145 23.17 7.86 -14.14
CA THR A 145 23.25 8.59 -15.41
C THR A 145 23.05 10.09 -15.19
N ALA A 146 22.07 10.48 -14.37
CA ALA A 146 21.81 11.87 -14.03
C ALA A 146 22.96 12.51 -13.25
N GLN A 147 23.52 11.80 -12.27
CA GLN A 147 24.69 12.25 -11.51
C GLN A 147 25.93 12.33 -12.39
N GLY A 148 26.11 11.40 -13.33
CA GLY A 148 27.18 11.43 -14.32
C GLY A 148 27.11 12.66 -15.22
N ALA A 149 25.90 12.99 -15.72
CA ALA A 149 25.67 14.21 -16.49
C ALA A 149 25.92 15.47 -15.65
N PHE A 150 25.41 15.50 -14.42
CA PHE A 150 25.64 16.61 -13.50
C PHE A 150 27.13 16.81 -13.17
N LEU A 151 27.87 15.73 -12.95
CA LEU A 151 29.31 15.77 -12.72
C LEU A 151 30.05 16.25 -13.98
N TYR A 152 29.67 15.77 -15.16
CA TYR A 152 30.24 16.23 -16.44
C TYR A 152 30.09 17.75 -16.59
N ASP A 153 28.88 18.28 -16.34
CA ASP A 153 28.61 19.72 -16.42
C ASP A 153 29.43 20.53 -15.39
N LEU A 154 29.64 19.98 -14.18
CA LEU A 154 30.50 20.60 -13.17
C LEU A 154 31.97 20.59 -13.59
N LEU A 155 32.47 19.46 -14.10
CA LEU A 155 33.86 19.31 -14.57
C LEU A 155 34.14 20.18 -15.80
N ALA A 156 33.16 20.39 -16.68
CA ALA A 156 33.29 21.29 -17.82
C ALA A 156 33.60 22.74 -17.38
N LYS A 157 33.20 23.13 -16.17
CA LYS A 157 33.47 24.45 -15.58
C LYS A 157 34.79 24.51 -14.80
N GLU A 158 35.55 23.42 -14.70
CA GLU A 158 36.73 23.38 -13.82
C GLU A 158 37.82 24.37 -14.25
N ALA A 159 38.00 24.63 -15.55
CA ALA A 159 38.98 25.63 -16.00
C ALA A 159 38.65 27.03 -15.47
N GLU A 160 37.38 27.44 -15.56
CA GLU A 160 36.90 28.72 -15.05
C GLU A 160 36.93 28.76 -13.51
N ASN A 161 36.47 27.70 -12.85
CA ASN A 161 36.48 27.59 -11.39
C ASN A 161 37.92 27.62 -10.84
N LYS A 162 38.87 26.99 -11.54
CA LYS A 162 40.28 27.00 -11.18
C LYS A 162 40.86 28.41 -11.26
N GLU A 163 40.59 29.15 -12.34
CA GLU A 163 41.03 30.53 -12.49
C GLU A 163 40.44 31.42 -11.38
N GLN A 164 39.14 31.32 -11.12
CA GLN A 164 38.47 32.04 -10.03
C GLN A 164 39.06 31.69 -8.66
N ARG A 165 39.37 30.40 -8.43
CA ARG A 165 39.99 29.92 -7.18
C ARG A 165 41.41 30.46 -7.02
N GLU A 166 42.24 30.40 -8.05
CA GLU A 166 43.60 30.95 -8.01
C GLU A 166 43.56 32.47 -7.80
N GLN A 167 42.63 33.18 -8.45
CA GLN A 167 42.41 34.61 -8.24
C GLN A 167 41.98 34.91 -6.80
N ALA A 168 41.03 34.14 -6.24
CA ALA A 168 40.58 34.30 -4.86
C ALA A 168 41.69 33.99 -3.84
N LEU A 169 42.51 32.96 -4.07
CA LEU A 169 43.65 32.59 -3.21
C LEU A 169 44.81 33.59 -3.30
N SER A 170 45.01 34.20 -4.46
CA SER A 170 46.03 35.25 -4.65
C SER A 170 45.65 36.58 -3.98
N ARG A 171 44.37 36.77 -3.65
CA ARG A 171 43.88 37.99 -3.02
C ARG A 171 44.27 38.01 -1.53
N PRO A 172 44.93 39.09 -1.05
CA PRO A 172 45.16 39.25 0.38
C PRO A 172 43.81 39.33 1.12
N LEU A 173 43.72 38.62 2.25
CA LEU A 173 42.52 38.56 3.07
C LEU A 173 42.17 39.96 3.61
N ASP A 174 41.17 40.59 3.01
CA ASP A 174 40.62 41.85 3.48
C ASP A 174 39.69 41.59 4.66
N MET A 175 40.25 41.69 5.87
CA MET A 175 39.51 41.49 7.12
C MET A 175 38.30 42.43 7.24
N SER A 176 38.43 43.67 6.76
CA SER A 176 37.36 44.67 6.83
C SER A 176 36.18 44.32 5.91
N GLY A 177 36.48 43.85 4.70
CA GLY A 177 35.48 43.35 3.76
C GLY A 177 34.75 42.11 4.30
N MET A 178 35.50 41.17 4.88
CA MET A 178 34.93 39.96 5.50
C MET A 178 33.98 40.29 6.65
N GLU A 179 34.40 41.16 7.58
CA GLU A 179 33.53 41.66 8.65
C GLU A 179 32.28 42.35 8.12
N GLY A 180 32.41 43.17 7.07
CA GLY A 180 31.28 43.84 6.43
C GLY A 180 30.29 42.86 5.79
N SER A 181 30.76 41.79 5.16
CA SER A 181 29.89 40.70 4.68
C SER A 181 29.22 39.92 5.81
N LEU A 182 29.94 39.65 6.91
CA LEU A 182 29.36 38.98 8.08
C LEU A 182 28.28 39.84 8.74
N ARG A 183 28.50 41.15 8.88
CA ARG A 183 27.47 42.09 9.39
C ARG A 183 26.23 42.08 8.52
N ARG A 184 26.38 42.17 7.19
CA ARG A 184 25.25 42.10 6.25
C ARG A 184 24.51 40.76 6.31
N ALA A 185 25.23 39.65 6.44
CA ALA A 185 24.61 38.34 6.60
C ALA A 185 23.82 38.24 7.91
N LEU A 186 24.37 38.80 9.00
CA LEU A 186 23.71 38.85 10.29
C LEU A 186 22.46 39.74 10.26
N GLU A 187 22.52 40.90 9.60
CA GLU A 187 21.37 41.79 9.37
C GLU A 187 20.28 41.10 8.53
N ALA A 188 20.67 40.37 7.48
CA ALA A 188 19.72 39.61 6.65
C ALA A 188 19.02 38.52 7.45
N VAL A 189 19.77 37.75 8.26
CA VAL A 189 19.18 36.72 9.13
C VAL A 189 18.30 37.36 10.21
N ALA A 190 18.71 38.48 10.80
CA ALA A 190 17.89 39.19 11.78
C ALA A 190 16.57 39.69 11.17
N ALA A 191 16.61 40.21 9.93
CA ALA A 191 15.41 40.62 9.20
C ALA A 191 14.49 39.43 8.88
N GLN A 192 15.06 38.27 8.49
CA GLN A 192 14.30 37.04 8.28
C GLN A 192 13.63 36.55 9.56
N VAL A 193 14.33 36.61 10.70
CA VAL A 193 13.77 36.25 12.01
C VAL A 193 12.64 37.20 12.40
N ALA A 194 12.81 38.51 12.18
CA ALA A 194 11.75 39.48 12.44
C ALA A 194 10.51 39.22 11.58
N ALA A 195 10.68 39.03 10.27
CA ALA A 195 9.57 38.72 9.36
C ALA A 195 8.86 37.39 9.72
N ALA A 196 9.62 36.38 10.16
CA ALA A 196 9.04 35.12 10.61
C ALA A 196 8.20 35.30 11.89
N ARG A 197 8.65 36.14 12.83
CA ARG A 197 7.88 36.48 14.03
C ARG A 197 6.59 37.21 13.69
N ASP A 198 6.65 38.21 12.81
CA ASP A 198 5.45 38.92 12.35
C ASP A 198 4.47 37.95 11.66
N HIS A 199 4.98 36.97 10.91
CA HIS A 199 4.14 35.94 10.30
C HIS A 199 3.45 35.05 11.34
N ILE A 200 4.18 34.64 12.39
CA ILE A 200 3.64 33.85 13.50
C ILE A 200 2.53 34.63 14.21
N ASP A 201 2.74 35.90 14.51
CA ASP A 201 1.76 36.74 15.20
C ASP A 201 0.48 36.93 14.35
N ASN A 202 0.64 37.13 13.03
CA ASN A 202 -0.47 37.20 12.09
C ASN A 202 -1.26 35.89 12.02
N VAL A 203 -0.57 34.75 11.98
CA VAL A 203 -1.21 33.42 11.97
C VAL A 203 -2.00 33.21 13.26
N ALA A 204 -1.40 33.50 14.43
CA ALA A 204 -2.07 33.39 15.72
C ALA A 204 -3.32 34.27 15.82
N ALA A 205 -3.26 35.50 15.32
CA ALA A 205 -4.42 36.39 15.25
C ALA A 205 -5.51 35.84 14.31
N SER A 206 -5.13 35.26 13.17
CA SER A 206 -6.06 34.66 12.23
C SER A 206 -6.74 33.41 12.79
N GLU A 207 -5.99 32.58 13.53
CA GLU A 207 -6.48 31.39 14.21
C GLU A 207 -7.53 31.76 15.26
N ALA A 208 -7.23 32.72 16.15
CA ALA A 208 -8.17 33.20 17.14
C ALA A 208 -9.46 33.79 16.51
N ALA A 209 -9.34 34.48 15.37
CA ALA A 209 -10.49 35.00 14.64
C ALA A 209 -11.34 33.87 14.00
N LEU A 210 -10.71 32.80 13.51
CA LEU A 210 -11.40 31.63 12.96
C LEU A 210 -12.10 30.82 14.05
N ASP A 211 -11.48 30.63 15.21
CA ASP A 211 -12.09 29.97 16.36
C ASP A 211 -13.34 30.72 16.85
N ALA A 212 -13.26 32.06 16.95
CA ALA A 212 -14.42 32.87 17.29
C ALA A 212 -15.56 32.73 16.26
N LYS A 213 -15.22 32.57 14.96
CA LYS A 213 -16.22 32.31 13.91
C LYS A 213 -16.81 30.91 14.03
N LEU A 214 -15.99 29.89 14.30
CA LEU A 214 -16.43 28.51 14.49
C LEU A 214 -17.40 28.39 15.66
N GLU A 215 -17.09 29.01 16.80
CA GLU A 215 -17.97 28.99 17.97
C GLU A 215 -19.32 29.68 17.70
N ARG A 216 -19.31 30.83 16.99
CA ARG A 216 -20.56 31.48 16.55
C ARG A 216 -21.37 30.56 15.64
N LYS A 217 -20.73 29.89 14.68
CA LYS A 217 -21.40 28.97 13.75
C LYS A 217 -21.95 27.71 14.44
N ARG A 218 -21.21 27.15 15.40
CA ARG A 218 -21.68 26.04 16.24
C ARG A 218 -22.93 26.46 17.03
N ALA A 219 -22.93 27.64 17.65
CA ALA A 219 -24.09 28.14 18.38
C ALA A 219 -25.30 28.39 17.46
N GLU A 220 -25.09 28.93 16.26
CA GLU A 220 -26.14 29.10 15.24
C GLU A 220 -26.73 27.76 14.79
N LEU A 221 -25.87 26.77 14.55
CA LEU A 221 -26.25 25.43 14.13
C LEU A 221 -27.10 24.75 15.20
N VAL A 222 -26.68 24.77 16.47
CA VAL A 222 -27.46 24.20 17.58
C VAL A 222 -28.83 24.87 17.72
N ARG A 223 -28.92 26.19 17.51
CA ARG A 223 -30.21 26.90 17.50
C ARG A 223 -31.07 26.49 16.31
N ALA A 224 -30.49 26.34 15.13
CA ALA A 224 -31.19 25.91 13.92
C ALA A 224 -31.71 24.48 14.05
N GLU A 225 -30.91 23.56 14.57
CA GLU A 225 -31.32 22.17 14.86
C GLU A 225 -32.47 22.11 15.85
N LYS A 226 -32.42 22.88 16.94
CA LYS A 226 -33.53 22.98 17.90
C LYS A 226 -34.81 23.48 17.23
N ARG A 227 -34.72 24.53 16.40
CA ARG A 227 -35.87 25.04 15.64
C ARG A 227 -36.43 24.00 14.68
N LEU A 228 -35.55 23.32 13.94
CA LEU A 228 -35.95 22.27 13.00
C LEU A 228 -36.70 21.15 13.73
N HIS A 229 -36.16 20.68 14.86
CA HIS A 229 -36.81 19.65 15.68
C HIS A 229 -38.18 20.10 16.20
N THR A 230 -38.32 21.36 16.61
CA THR A 230 -39.63 21.92 16.99
C THR A 230 -40.59 21.93 15.81
N VAL A 231 -40.17 22.41 14.64
CA VAL A 231 -41.01 22.45 13.43
C VAL A 231 -41.44 21.05 12.99
N GLN A 232 -40.53 20.07 13.03
CA GLN A 232 -40.85 18.67 12.70
C GLN A 232 -41.90 18.05 13.63
N LYS A 233 -42.00 18.50 14.88
CA LYS A 233 -43.02 18.02 15.83
C LYS A 233 -44.38 18.67 15.65
N ILE A 234 -44.45 19.83 14.99
CA ILE A 234 -45.71 20.55 14.79
C ILE A 234 -46.47 19.87 13.64
N LYS A 235 -47.64 19.31 13.95
CA LYS A 235 -48.58 18.84 12.94
C LYS A 235 -49.16 20.05 12.20
N PRO A 236 -49.16 20.09 10.85
CA PRO A 236 -49.75 21.20 10.10
C PRO A 236 -51.23 21.39 10.47
N ALA A 237 -51.67 22.65 10.59
CA ALA A 237 -53.00 23.01 11.11
C ALA A 237 -54.14 22.27 10.40
N TYR A 238 -54.05 22.14 9.07
CA TYR A 238 -55.10 21.55 8.24
C TYR A 238 -54.81 20.09 7.83
N GLN A 239 -53.80 19.44 8.42
CA GLN A 239 -53.45 18.06 8.07
C GLN A 239 -54.62 17.10 8.35
N GLY A 240 -55.35 17.32 9.45
CA GLY A 240 -56.51 16.50 9.80
C GLY A 240 -57.67 16.68 8.82
N GLU A 241 -58.00 17.93 8.48
CA GLU A 241 -59.04 18.27 7.50
C GLU A 241 -58.72 17.71 6.13
N LEU A 242 -57.46 17.84 5.68
CA LEU A 242 -57.00 17.27 4.42
C LEU A 242 -57.17 15.75 4.39
N THR A 243 -56.70 15.04 5.43
CA THR A 243 -56.86 13.58 5.49
C THR A 243 -58.33 13.15 5.53
N ALA A 244 -59.21 13.92 6.18
CA ALA A 244 -60.64 13.63 6.21
C ALA A 244 -61.26 13.81 4.82
N LEU A 245 -60.94 14.91 4.13
CA LEU A 245 -61.40 15.17 2.76
C LEU A 245 -60.87 14.12 1.78
N GLU A 246 -59.62 13.68 1.91
CA GLU A 246 -59.06 12.59 1.09
C GLU A 246 -59.86 11.30 1.28
N THR A 247 -60.15 10.92 2.52
CA THR A 247 -60.97 9.71 2.79
C THR A 247 -62.40 9.84 2.29
N GLU A 248 -62.99 11.04 2.37
CA GLU A 248 -64.34 11.30 1.85
C GLU A 248 -64.36 11.20 0.32
N ILE A 249 -63.35 11.76 -0.36
CA ILE A 249 -63.21 11.68 -1.81
C ILE A 249 -63.07 10.22 -2.26
N GLU A 250 -62.28 9.40 -1.57
CA GLU A 250 -62.15 7.96 -1.86
C GLU A 250 -63.50 7.24 -1.77
N GLN A 251 -64.26 7.48 -0.68
CA GLN A 251 -65.58 6.87 -0.49
C GLN A 251 -66.59 7.34 -1.55
N LEU A 252 -66.59 8.63 -1.89
CA LEU A 252 -67.46 9.18 -2.93
C LEU A 252 -67.10 8.62 -4.31
N TRP A 253 -65.81 8.39 -4.58
CA TRP A 253 -65.36 7.77 -5.81
C TRP A 253 -65.86 6.33 -5.96
N ASP A 254 -65.78 5.53 -4.89
CA ASP A 254 -66.32 4.16 -4.90
C ASP A 254 -67.83 4.14 -5.18
N GLN A 255 -68.58 5.03 -4.54
CA GLN A 255 -70.02 5.18 -4.78
C GLN A 255 -70.32 5.63 -6.21
N TYR A 256 -69.55 6.59 -6.73
CA TYR A 256 -69.68 7.07 -8.10
C TYR A 256 -69.44 5.93 -9.10
N VAL A 257 -68.36 5.16 -8.94
CA VAL A 257 -68.05 4.03 -9.84
C VAL A 257 -69.16 2.99 -9.81
N LEU A 258 -69.69 2.64 -8.63
CA LEU A 258 -70.80 1.69 -8.53
C LEU A 258 -72.06 2.21 -9.24
N ARG A 259 -72.47 3.45 -8.95
CA ARG A 259 -73.65 4.06 -9.57
C ARG A 259 -73.49 4.18 -11.08
N TYR A 260 -72.31 4.57 -11.55
CA TYR A 260 -71.98 4.64 -12.97
C TYR A 260 -72.15 3.27 -13.64
N ARG A 261 -71.60 2.20 -13.05
CA ARG A 261 -71.78 0.82 -13.54
C ARG A 261 -73.26 0.41 -13.60
N CYS A 262 -74.04 0.71 -12.56
CA CYS A 262 -75.47 0.42 -12.53
C CYS A 262 -76.24 1.17 -13.62
N VAL A 263 -75.93 2.46 -13.83
CA VAL A 263 -76.56 3.27 -14.87
C VAL A 263 -76.24 2.75 -16.26
N GLU A 264 -74.98 2.40 -16.54
CA GLU A 264 -74.60 1.83 -17.83
C GLU A 264 -75.27 0.46 -18.08
N ALA A 265 -75.40 -0.38 -17.05
CA ALA A 265 -76.14 -1.63 -17.16
C ALA A 265 -77.64 -1.41 -17.47
N LEU A 266 -78.28 -0.45 -16.81
CA LEU A 266 -79.69 -0.11 -17.06
C LEU A 266 -79.89 0.50 -18.45
N LYS A 267 -79.01 1.40 -18.89
CA LYS A 267 -79.02 1.94 -20.25
C LYS A 267 -78.89 0.84 -21.30
N HIS A 268 -78.00 -0.12 -21.07
CA HIS A 268 -77.83 -1.26 -21.96
C HIS A 268 -79.12 -2.11 -22.04
N GLN A 269 -79.74 -2.42 -20.89
CA GLN A 269 -81.00 -3.15 -20.86
C GLN A 269 -82.14 -2.41 -21.57
N LEU A 270 -82.25 -1.09 -21.37
CA LEU A 270 -83.21 -0.25 -22.08
C LEU A 270 -83.00 -0.29 -23.59
N SER A 271 -81.76 -0.13 -24.05
CA SER A 271 -81.42 -0.22 -25.49
C SER A 271 -81.79 -1.58 -26.09
N VAL A 272 -81.57 -2.67 -25.36
CA VAL A 272 -81.98 -4.02 -25.79
C VAL A 272 -83.51 -4.11 -25.90
N LEU A 273 -84.25 -3.62 -24.90
CA LEU A 273 -85.71 -3.61 -24.94
C LEU A 273 -86.27 -2.75 -26.08
N GLU A 274 -85.71 -1.57 -26.30
CA GLU A 274 -86.07 -0.68 -27.42
C GLU A 274 -85.82 -1.36 -28.77
N SER A 275 -84.68 -2.05 -28.92
CA SER A 275 -84.39 -2.82 -30.14
C SER A 275 -85.36 -3.99 -30.34
N ALA A 276 -85.68 -4.74 -29.28
CA ALA A 276 -86.65 -5.83 -29.34
C ALA A 276 -88.07 -5.34 -29.64
N GLN A 277 -88.49 -4.21 -29.09
CA GLN A 277 -89.78 -3.58 -29.41
C GLN A 277 -89.83 -3.09 -30.86
N ALA A 278 -88.73 -2.54 -31.38
CA ALA A 278 -88.61 -2.18 -32.79
C ALA A 278 -88.69 -3.43 -33.70
N GLU A 279 -88.06 -4.55 -33.32
CA GLU A 279 -88.16 -5.83 -34.03
C GLU A 279 -89.58 -6.42 -33.97
N VAL A 280 -90.28 -6.37 -32.83
CA VAL A 280 -91.67 -6.84 -32.72
C VAL A 280 -92.64 -5.91 -33.48
N GLY A 281 -92.39 -4.60 -33.47
CA GLY A 281 -93.16 -3.63 -34.25
C GLY A 281 -92.98 -3.81 -35.75
N THR A 282 -91.75 -4.05 -36.20
CA THR A 282 -91.46 -4.38 -37.60
C THR A 282 -92.04 -5.74 -37.98
N SER A 283 -91.95 -6.76 -37.12
CA SER A 283 -92.58 -8.08 -37.33
C SER A 283 -94.11 -8.01 -37.40
N SER A 284 -94.75 -7.21 -36.53
CA SER A 284 -96.21 -7.02 -36.52
C SER A 284 -96.68 -6.21 -37.74
N ASN A 285 -95.92 -5.19 -38.16
CA ASN A 285 -96.17 -4.49 -39.41
C ASN A 285 -95.95 -5.41 -40.63
N LEU A 286 -94.91 -6.25 -40.64
CA LEU A 286 -94.67 -7.22 -41.69
C LEU A 286 -95.80 -8.26 -41.75
N PHE A 287 -96.28 -8.75 -40.59
CA PHE A 287 -97.41 -9.68 -40.50
C PHE A 287 -98.72 -9.05 -40.97
N CYS A 288 -98.99 -7.77 -40.66
CA CYS A 288 -100.12 -7.03 -41.23
C CYS A 288 -100.00 -6.88 -42.75
N ILE A 289 -98.82 -6.54 -43.28
CA ILE A 289 -98.60 -6.43 -44.73
C ILE A 289 -98.78 -7.81 -45.41
N GLN A 290 -98.33 -8.90 -44.79
CA GLN A 290 -98.43 -10.25 -45.32
C GLN A 290 -99.85 -10.84 -45.24
N HIS A 291 -100.65 -10.45 -44.24
CA HIS A 291 -102.09 -10.76 -44.19
C HIS A 291 -102.92 -9.95 -45.20
N VAL A 292 -102.52 -8.72 -45.53
CA VAL A 292 -103.16 -7.94 -46.60
C VAL A 292 -102.85 -8.55 -47.98
N PHE A 293 -101.63 -9.05 -48.20
CA PHE A 293 -101.24 -9.71 -49.46
C PHE A 293 -101.82 -11.11 -49.65
N THR A 294 -102.14 -11.85 -48.59
CA THR A 294 -102.78 -13.19 -48.71
C THR A 294 -104.29 -13.14 -48.94
N PHE A 295 -104.93 -11.97 -48.76
CA PHE A 295 -106.35 -11.76 -49.08
C PHE A 295 -106.60 -11.16 -50.48
N THR A 296 -105.56 -11.01 -51.31
CA THR A 296 -105.63 -10.43 -52.66
C THR A 296 -105.23 -11.39 -53.80
N CYS A 297 -105.49 -12.69 -53.65
CA CYS A 297 -105.55 -13.69 -54.73
C CYS A 297 -106.81 -14.54 -54.60
#